data_AF-X1CDS0-F1
#
_entry.id   AF-X1CDS0-F1
#
_cell.length_a   1.000
_cell.length_b   1.000
_cell.length_c   1.000
_cell.angle_alpha   90.00
_cell.angle_beta   90.00
_cell.angle_gamma   90.00
#
_symmetry.space_group_name_H-M   'P 1'
#
loop_
_entity.id
_entity.type
_entity.pdbx_description
1 polymer ?
#
loop_
_entity_poly.entity_id
_entity_poly.type
_entity_poly.pdbx_seq_one_letter_code
_entity_poly.pdbx_strand_id
1 'polypeptide(L)'
;ILGDKAIIFPLIVVATGIISSIVGIYTIKILLKYKIPIMKNILLIGFLTSWILLVIGVFIFAKFYLNYMGAFYSTVAGLTAGVLIGFSTNYYTIKRPIRIISDSAITGPATTIITGIAFGLESTFFPMVLLSLSMLISYYFAGIYGVSLSGVGLLSILGTILSLDAYGPIADNAGGIAEMTKQEPKVREITDRLDMFGNTTAAIAKAFAVGATAAAALSLITAYAEKAGIGELGSLDIRQSNVLAGILIGSVFPALLSSITLKAVGETAQL
;
A
#
# COMPACT_ATOMS: atom_id res chain seq x y z
N ILE A 1 12.79 0.44 -28.51
CA ILE A 1 14.07 1.13 -28.19
C ILE A 1 14.78 0.57 -26.95
N LEU A 2 14.12 -0.16 -26.04
CA LEU A 2 14.81 -0.81 -24.90
C LEU A 2 15.03 -2.34 -25.01
N GLY A 3 14.52 -2.97 -26.08
CA GLY A 3 14.70 -4.41 -26.38
C GLY A 3 14.19 -5.36 -25.28
N ASP A 4 14.61 -6.62 -25.33
CA ASP A 4 14.23 -7.66 -24.36
C ASP A 4 14.63 -7.32 -22.92
N LYS A 5 15.66 -6.48 -22.76
CA LYS A 5 16.13 -6.01 -21.46
C LYS A 5 15.06 -5.21 -20.69
N ALA A 6 14.21 -4.43 -21.38
CA ALA A 6 13.12 -3.71 -20.71
C ALA A 6 12.00 -4.64 -20.22
N ILE A 7 11.83 -5.81 -20.84
CA ILE A 7 10.84 -6.81 -20.41
C ILE A 7 11.31 -7.49 -19.13
N ILE A 8 12.62 -7.78 -19.04
CA ILE A 8 13.22 -8.47 -17.88
C ILE A 8 13.47 -7.52 -16.71
N PHE A 9 13.73 -6.23 -16.96
CA PHE A 9 14.07 -5.27 -15.91
C PHE A 9 13.06 -5.19 -14.73
N PRO A 10 11.73 -5.12 -14.95
CA PRO A 10 10.74 -5.21 -13.87
C PRO A 10 10.91 -6.46 -12.99
N LEU A 11 11.24 -7.62 -13.57
CA LEU A 11 11.47 -8.88 -12.83
C LEU A 11 12.73 -8.77 -11.95
N ILE A 12 13.78 -8.12 -12.46
CA ILE A 12 15.00 -7.85 -11.69
C ILE A 12 14.71 -6.92 -10.50
N VAL A 13 13.87 -5.89 -10.70
CA VAL A 13 13.44 -4.99 -9.62
C VAL A 13 12.71 -5.78 -8.52
N VAL A 14 11.78 -6.66 -8.89
CA VAL A 14 11.06 -7.53 -7.94
C VAL A 14 12.02 -8.48 -7.22
N ALA A 15 12.93 -9.14 -7.94
CA ALA A 15 13.92 -10.05 -7.34
C ALA A 15 14.84 -9.33 -6.34
N THR A 16 15.31 -8.13 -6.71
CA THR A 16 16.10 -7.25 -5.82
C THR A 16 15.28 -6.83 -4.61
N GLY A 17 13.99 -6.57 -4.80
CA GLY A 17 13.04 -6.23 -3.76
C GLY A 17 12.80 -7.36 -2.75
N ILE A 18 12.76 -8.61 -3.21
CA ILE A 18 12.70 -9.79 -2.33
C ILE A 18 13.96 -9.87 -1.46
N ILE A 19 15.15 -9.74 -2.05
CA ILE A 19 16.42 -9.76 -1.30
C ILE A 19 16.47 -8.62 -0.28
N SER A 20 16.10 -7.41 -0.70
CA SER A 20 16.04 -6.23 0.17
C SER A 20 15.07 -6.44 1.33
N SER A 21 13.91 -7.04 1.05
CA SER A 21 12.89 -7.39 2.06
C SER A 21 13.41 -8.40 3.08
N ILE A 22 14.13 -9.44 2.63
CA ILE A 22 14.73 -10.44 3.52
C ILE A 22 15.71 -9.74 4.48
N VAL A 23 16.61 -8.90 3.96
CA VAL A 23 17.57 -8.16 4.80
C VAL A 23 16.86 -7.21 5.77
N GLY A 24 15.81 -6.52 5.33
CA GLY A 24 15.00 -5.66 6.20
C GLY A 24 14.33 -6.42 7.34
N ILE A 25 13.75 -7.60 7.07
CA ILE A 25 13.15 -8.48 8.09
C ILE A 25 14.20 -8.99 9.08
N TYR A 26 15.37 -9.42 8.60
CA TYR A 26 16.47 -9.85 9.48
C TYR A 26 16.97 -8.70 10.36
N THR A 27 17.03 -7.48 9.81
CA THR A 27 17.41 -6.29 10.58
C THR A 27 16.44 -6.04 11.72
N ILE A 28 15.13 -6.15 11.47
CA ILE A 28 14.10 -6.08 12.52
C ILE A 28 14.33 -7.15 13.59
N LYS A 29 14.57 -8.40 13.18
CA LYS A 29 14.79 -9.54 14.10
C LYS A 29 16.00 -9.33 15.01
N ILE A 30 17.09 -8.77 14.47
CA ILE A 30 18.31 -8.44 15.23
C ILE A 30 18.02 -7.33 16.23
N LEU A 31 17.33 -6.26 15.82
CA LEU A 31 17.02 -5.12 16.70
C LEU A 31 16.12 -5.53 17.88
N LEU A 32 15.14 -6.41 17.63
CA LEU A 32 14.29 -6.99 18.68
C LEU A 32 15.12 -7.81 19.69
N LYS A 33 16.10 -8.59 19.22
CA LYS A 33 17.00 -9.39 20.08
C LYS A 33 17.81 -8.52 21.05
N TYR A 34 18.22 -7.33 20.62
CA TYR A 34 19.01 -6.40 21.45
C TYR A 34 18.16 -5.48 22.34
N LYS A 35 16.84 -5.70 22.43
CA LYS A 35 15.90 -4.89 23.26
C LYS A 35 16.03 -3.38 23.07
N ILE A 36 16.43 -2.93 21.88
CA ILE A 36 16.53 -1.50 21.59
C ILE A 36 15.09 -0.95 21.58
N PRO A 37 14.77 0.11 22.35
CA PRO A 37 13.39 0.51 22.66
C PRO A 37 12.74 1.28 21.50
N ILE A 38 12.69 0.64 20.33
CA ILE A 38 12.18 1.24 19.09
C ILE A 38 10.85 0.59 18.69
N MET A 39 10.10 0.01 19.63
CA MET A 39 8.81 -0.64 19.31
C MET A 39 7.86 0.27 18.53
N LYS A 40 7.96 1.60 18.70
CA LYS A 40 7.24 2.61 17.92
C LYS A 40 7.73 2.83 16.47
N ASN A 41 9.00 2.52 16.13
CA ASN A 41 9.58 2.73 14.79
C ASN A 41 10.20 1.45 14.17
N ILE A 42 9.99 0.24 14.72
CA ILE A 42 10.52 -1.00 14.13
C ILE A 42 10.04 -1.19 12.69
N LEU A 43 8.77 -0.86 12.43
CA LEU A 43 8.17 -0.86 11.09
C LEU A 43 8.91 0.10 10.15
N LEU A 44 9.19 1.30 10.65
CA LEU A 44 9.89 2.35 9.92
C LEU A 44 11.33 1.93 9.59
N ILE A 45 12.00 1.22 10.49
CA ILE A 45 13.36 0.70 10.25
C ILE A 45 13.35 -0.42 9.19
N GLY A 46 12.40 -1.36 9.26
CA GLY A 46 12.27 -2.39 8.23
C GLY A 46 11.98 -1.80 6.85
N PHE A 47 11.07 -0.84 6.78
CA PHE A 47 10.77 -0.15 5.52
C PHE A 47 11.96 0.64 5.00
N LEU A 48 12.65 1.41 5.84
CA LEU A 48 13.80 2.20 5.41
C LEU A 48 14.97 1.32 4.98
N THR A 49 15.24 0.22 5.66
CA THR A 49 16.34 -0.68 5.29
C THR A 49 16.06 -1.39 3.96
N SER A 50 14.85 -1.93 3.78
CA SER A 50 14.41 -2.49 2.49
C SER A 50 14.42 -1.43 1.38
N TRP A 51 14.01 -0.20 1.67
CA TRP A 51 14.01 0.92 0.72
C TRP A 51 15.43 1.29 0.26
N ILE A 52 16.36 1.51 1.19
CA ILE A 52 17.75 1.90 0.87
C ILE A 52 18.42 0.85 -0.01
N LEU A 53 18.32 -0.43 0.39
CA LEU A 53 18.94 -1.53 -0.34
C LEU A 53 18.38 -1.68 -1.75
N LEU A 54 17.06 -1.53 -1.89
CA LEU A 54 16.43 -1.60 -3.18
C LEU A 54 16.82 -0.42 -4.07
N VAL A 55 16.86 0.81 -3.55
CA VAL A 55 17.31 1.98 -4.34
C VAL A 55 18.72 1.76 -4.88
N ILE A 56 19.63 1.23 -4.06
CA ILE A 56 20.99 0.89 -4.48
C ILE A 56 20.97 -0.19 -5.59
N GLY A 57 20.21 -1.26 -5.39
CA GLY A 57 20.11 -2.33 -6.39
C GLY A 57 19.51 -1.86 -7.72
N VAL A 58 18.42 -1.10 -7.69
CA VAL A 58 17.78 -0.53 -8.89
C VAL A 58 18.72 0.45 -9.58
N PHE A 59 19.50 1.25 -8.84
CA PHE A 59 20.51 2.12 -9.44
C PHE A 59 21.55 1.33 -10.24
N ILE A 60 22.07 0.24 -9.67
CA ILE A 60 23.05 -0.63 -10.33
C ILE A 60 22.45 -1.22 -11.61
N PHE A 61 21.26 -1.82 -11.55
CA PHE A 61 20.66 -2.45 -12.73
C PHE A 61 20.21 -1.42 -13.78
N ALA A 62 19.68 -0.26 -13.39
CA ALA A 62 19.28 0.76 -14.35
C ALA A 62 20.48 1.35 -15.09
N LYS A 63 21.62 1.55 -14.39
CA LYS A 63 22.84 2.10 -14.98
C LYS A 63 23.60 1.08 -15.83
N PHE A 64 23.84 -0.12 -15.30
CA PHE A 64 24.74 -1.10 -15.93
C PHE A 64 24.02 -2.11 -16.85
N TYR A 65 22.77 -2.49 -16.53
CA TYR A 65 22.04 -3.48 -17.35
C TYR A 65 21.21 -2.81 -18.44
N LEU A 66 20.35 -1.86 -18.06
CA LEU A 66 19.42 -1.19 -18.98
C LEU A 66 20.04 0.04 -19.69
N ASN A 67 21.08 0.64 -19.09
CA ASN A 67 21.71 1.90 -19.52
C ASN A 67 20.68 3.02 -19.75
N TYR A 68 19.64 3.06 -18.90
CA TYR A 68 18.54 4.00 -19.02
C TYR A 68 18.08 4.46 -17.65
N MET A 69 18.51 5.67 -17.26
CA MET A 69 18.24 6.22 -15.93
C MET A 69 16.77 6.62 -15.73
N GLY A 70 15.99 6.78 -16.80
CA GLY A 70 14.55 7.03 -16.69
C GLY A 70 13.81 5.92 -15.93
N ALA A 71 14.26 4.66 -16.09
CA ALA A 71 13.74 3.52 -15.34
C ALA A 71 14.07 3.57 -13.85
N PHE A 72 15.26 4.08 -13.49
CA PHE A 72 15.64 4.30 -12.09
C PHE A 72 14.74 5.33 -11.43
N TYR A 73 14.61 6.53 -12.01
CA TYR A 73 13.79 7.60 -11.44
C TYR A 73 12.33 7.18 -11.29
N SER A 74 11.79 6.47 -12.29
CA SER A 74 10.41 5.99 -12.24
C SER A 74 10.18 4.96 -11.14
N THR A 75 11.08 3.97 -11.02
CA THR A 75 10.97 2.93 -9.99
C THR A 75 11.11 3.52 -8.59
N VAL A 76 12.05 4.45 -8.39
CA VAL A 76 12.26 5.13 -7.10
C VAL A 76 11.09 6.05 -6.76
N ALA A 77 10.50 6.75 -7.74
CA ALA A 77 9.30 7.56 -7.51
C ALA A 77 8.12 6.71 -7.01
N GLY A 78 7.92 5.51 -7.55
CA GLY A 78 6.90 4.56 -7.08
C GLY A 78 7.17 4.04 -5.68
N LEU A 79 8.41 3.59 -5.45
CA LEU A 79 8.85 3.07 -4.16
C LEU A 79 8.74 4.13 -3.04
N THR A 80 9.18 5.36 -3.31
CA THR A 80 9.08 6.47 -2.36
C THR A 80 7.63 6.85 -2.07
N ALA A 81 6.77 6.90 -3.09
CA ALA A 81 5.35 7.14 -2.91
C ALA A 81 4.72 6.06 -2.00
N GLY A 82 5.04 4.78 -2.22
CA GLY A 82 4.62 3.69 -1.35
C GLY A 82 4.99 3.92 0.12
N VAL A 83 6.26 4.22 0.41
CA VAL A 83 6.73 4.49 1.78
C VAL A 83 6.00 5.69 2.41
N LEU A 84 5.80 6.78 1.65
CA LEU A 84 5.07 7.95 2.12
C LEU A 84 3.58 7.65 2.38
N ILE A 85 2.94 6.82 1.54
CA ILE A 85 1.57 6.32 1.77
C ILE A 85 1.52 5.52 3.08
N GLY A 86 2.53 4.69 3.35
CA GLY A 86 2.66 3.99 4.63
C GLY A 86 2.74 4.93 5.82
N PHE A 87 3.51 6.01 5.74
CA PHE A 87 3.56 7.02 6.81
C PHE A 87 2.27 7.80 6.99
N SER A 88 1.62 8.17 5.88
CA SER A 88 0.29 8.80 5.93
C SER A 88 -0.71 7.89 6.62
N THR A 89 -0.75 6.61 6.25
CA THR A 89 -1.66 5.62 6.84
C THR A 89 -1.39 5.46 8.33
N ASN A 90 -0.12 5.31 8.73
CA ASN A 90 0.28 5.22 10.13
C ASN A 90 -0.16 6.46 10.97
N TYR A 91 -0.16 7.65 10.37
CA TYR A 91 -0.65 8.85 11.05
C TYR A 91 -2.16 8.74 11.35
N TYR A 92 -2.96 8.35 10.36
CA TYR A 92 -4.41 8.21 10.52
C TYR A 92 -4.83 7.03 11.41
N THR A 93 -3.95 6.05 11.64
CA THR A 93 -4.28 4.84 12.43
C THR A 93 -3.65 4.75 13.83
N ILE A 94 -2.71 5.62 14.21
CA ILE A 94 -2.12 5.63 15.56
C ILE A 94 -2.09 7.02 16.22
N LYS A 95 -2.05 8.09 15.42
CA LYS A 95 -1.69 9.43 15.94
C LYS A 95 -2.94 10.22 16.34
N ARG A 96 -2.95 11.52 16.02
CA ARG A 96 -3.97 12.47 16.44
C ARG A 96 -5.40 12.08 15.99
N PRO A 97 -5.65 11.59 14.76
CA PRO A 97 -7.01 11.26 14.32
C PRO A 97 -7.70 10.22 15.22
N ILE A 98 -7.00 9.14 15.58
CA ILE A 98 -7.55 8.10 16.47
C ILE A 98 -7.90 8.64 17.85
N ARG A 99 -7.09 9.55 18.42
CA ARG A 99 -7.41 10.16 19.72
C ARG A 99 -8.69 10.98 19.65
N ILE A 100 -8.86 11.76 18.58
CA ILE A 100 -10.07 12.57 18.39
C ILE A 100 -11.30 11.66 18.23
N ILE A 101 -11.17 10.56 17.48
CA ILE A 101 -12.25 9.56 17.36
C ILE A 101 -12.59 8.95 18.73
N SER A 102 -11.58 8.58 19.51
CA SER A 102 -11.76 8.06 20.87
C SER A 102 -12.44 9.08 21.80
N ASP A 103 -12.02 10.34 21.77
CA ASP A 103 -12.61 11.40 22.60
C ASP A 103 -14.08 11.65 22.20
N SER A 104 -14.41 11.54 20.91
CA SER A 104 -15.79 11.65 20.42
C SER A 104 -16.70 10.51 20.89
N ALA A 105 -16.17 9.43 21.46
CA ALA A 105 -16.97 8.37 22.06
C ALA A 105 -17.62 8.77 23.39
N ILE A 106 -17.09 9.81 24.06
CA ILE A 106 -17.68 10.36 25.28
C ILE A 106 -19.10 10.90 25.01
N THR A 107 -19.34 11.47 23.83
CA THR A 107 -20.64 12.02 23.42
C THR A 107 -21.59 10.98 22.81
N GLY A 108 -21.15 9.73 22.68
CA GLY A 108 -21.96 8.58 22.28
C GLY A 108 -21.57 7.94 20.94
N PRO A 109 -22.21 6.81 20.56
CA PRO A 109 -21.82 6.04 19.37
C PRO A 109 -21.97 6.80 18.05
N ALA A 110 -22.99 7.67 17.94
CA ALA A 110 -23.25 8.42 16.72
C ALA A 110 -22.10 9.38 16.37
N THR A 111 -21.58 10.11 17.36
CA THR A 111 -20.45 11.02 17.17
C THR A 111 -19.16 10.28 16.84
N THR A 112 -18.94 9.09 17.41
CA THR A 112 -17.81 8.22 17.05
C THR A 112 -17.87 7.81 15.60
N ILE A 113 -19.03 7.36 15.12
CA ILE A 113 -19.22 6.91 13.73
C ILE A 113 -19.01 8.08 12.77
N ILE A 114 -19.62 9.24 13.04
CA ILE A 114 -19.49 10.44 12.19
C ILE A 114 -18.02 10.87 12.10
N THR A 115 -17.34 10.96 13.24
CA THR A 115 -15.93 11.39 13.30
C THR A 115 -15.02 10.37 12.61
N GLY A 116 -15.29 9.08 12.78
CA GLY A 116 -14.57 7.99 12.12
C GLY A 116 -14.71 8.03 10.60
N ILE A 117 -15.94 8.21 10.09
CA ILE A 117 -16.20 8.36 8.65
C ILE A 117 -15.49 9.60 8.09
N ALA A 118 -15.56 10.73 8.80
CA ALA A 118 -14.92 11.98 8.38
C ALA A 118 -13.40 11.81 8.19
N PHE A 119 -12.69 11.28 9.19
CA PHE A 119 -11.25 11.01 9.06
C PHE A 119 -10.94 9.91 8.05
N GLY A 120 -11.83 8.92 7.89
CA GLY A 120 -11.71 7.90 6.86
C GLY A 120 -11.67 8.52 5.45
N LEU A 121 -12.62 9.43 5.16
CA LEU A 121 -12.66 10.16 3.89
C LEU A 121 -11.43 11.06 3.72
N GLU A 122 -11.04 11.81 4.77
CA GLU A 122 -9.86 12.70 4.76
C GLU A 122 -8.56 11.91 4.48
N SER A 123 -8.43 10.71 5.06
CA SER A 123 -7.22 9.89 4.95
C SER A 123 -6.85 9.48 3.52
N THR A 124 -7.81 9.55 2.59
CA THR A 124 -7.61 9.18 1.18
C THR A 124 -6.86 10.24 0.37
N PHE A 125 -6.91 11.52 0.80
CA PHE A 125 -6.40 12.64 0.00
C PHE A 125 -4.89 12.55 -0.23
N PHE A 126 -4.10 12.47 0.85
CA PHE A 126 -2.64 12.44 0.75
C PHE A 126 -2.10 11.25 -0.06
N PRO A 127 -2.57 10.00 0.16
CA PRO A 127 -2.19 8.88 -0.68
C PRO A 127 -2.47 9.10 -2.17
N MET A 128 -3.63 9.65 -2.53
CA MET A 128 -3.98 9.91 -3.93
C MET A 128 -3.10 10.97 -4.58
N VAL A 129 -2.74 12.03 -3.83
CA VAL A 129 -1.80 13.05 -4.30
C VAL A 129 -0.41 12.44 -4.53
N LEU A 130 0.08 11.61 -3.61
CA LEU A 130 1.39 10.97 -3.72
C LEU A 130 1.47 10.00 -4.91
N LEU A 131 0.42 9.20 -5.12
CA LEU A 131 0.32 8.32 -6.29
C LEU A 131 0.30 9.13 -7.60
N SER A 132 -0.49 10.20 -7.65
CA SER A 132 -0.59 11.05 -8.84
C SER A 132 0.76 11.71 -9.17
N LEU A 133 1.45 12.26 -8.17
CA LEU A 133 2.79 12.84 -8.35
C LEU A 133 3.80 11.80 -8.82
N SER A 134 3.78 10.61 -8.23
CA SER A 134 4.64 9.49 -8.63
C SER A 134 4.41 9.11 -10.10
N MET A 135 3.16 9.04 -10.55
CA MET A 135 2.81 8.75 -11.94
C MET A 135 3.28 9.85 -12.89
N LEU A 136 3.08 11.13 -12.55
CA LEU A 136 3.53 12.25 -13.37
C LEU A 136 5.06 12.30 -13.52
N ILE A 137 5.79 12.11 -12.41
CA ILE A 137 7.25 12.03 -12.41
C ILE A 137 7.73 10.86 -13.29
N SER A 138 7.14 9.68 -13.10
CA SER A 138 7.51 8.49 -13.87
C SER A 138 7.18 8.61 -15.35
N TYR A 139 6.05 9.24 -15.69
CA TYR A 139 5.70 9.52 -17.08
C TYR A 139 6.69 10.50 -17.74
N TYR A 140 7.11 11.53 -17.02
CA TYR A 140 8.12 12.48 -17.53
C TYR A 140 9.45 11.80 -17.85
N PHE A 141 9.90 10.86 -17.01
CA PHE A 141 11.21 10.22 -17.17
C PHE A 141 11.23 9.03 -18.14
N ALA A 142 10.14 8.27 -18.25
CA ALA A 142 10.10 7.05 -19.05
C ALA A 142 8.74 6.72 -19.68
N GLY A 143 7.84 7.71 -19.80
CA GLY A 143 6.52 7.55 -20.40
C GLY A 143 5.67 6.48 -19.69
N ILE A 144 4.84 5.78 -20.45
CA ILE A 144 3.97 4.71 -19.95
C ILE A 144 4.77 3.57 -19.32
N TYR A 145 5.95 3.26 -19.88
CA TYR A 145 6.87 2.27 -19.30
C TYR A 145 7.33 2.70 -17.91
N GLY A 146 7.65 3.98 -17.74
CA GLY A 146 7.95 4.59 -16.45
C GLY A 146 6.79 4.45 -15.46
N VAL A 147 5.56 4.78 -15.86
CA VAL A 147 4.40 4.65 -14.97
C VAL A 147 4.18 3.21 -14.50
N SER A 148 4.36 2.26 -15.41
CA SER A 148 4.31 0.82 -15.09
C SER A 148 5.41 0.41 -14.12
N LEU A 149 6.64 0.89 -14.34
CA LEU A 149 7.77 0.69 -13.42
C LEU A 149 7.57 1.35 -12.06
N SER A 150 6.86 2.47 -12.00
CA SER A 150 6.45 3.11 -10.75
C SER A 150 5.56 2.17 -9.93
N GLY A 151 4.58 1.53 -10.57
CA GLY A 151 3.74 0.52 -9.92
C GLY A 151 4.55 -0.67 -9.41
N VAL A 152 5.49 -1.17 -10.20
CA VAL A 152 6.42 -2.23 -9.77
C VAL A 152 7.29 -1.78 -8.61
N GLY A 153 7.80 -0.54 -8.65
CA GLY A 153 8.57 0.07 -7.57
C GLY A 153 7.78 0.17 -6.27
N LEU A 154 6.50 0.53 -6.33
CA LEU A 154 5.62 0.59 -5.16
C LEU A 154 5.46 -0.79 -4.48
N LEU A 155 5.40 -1.87 -5.27
CA LEU A 155 5.27 -3.25 -4.78
C LEU A 155 6.60 -3.98 -4.51
N SER A 156 7.72 -3.43 -4.91
CA SER A 156 9.02 -4.11 -4.85
C SER A 156 9.41 -4.60 -3.44
N ILE A 157 8.99 -3.90 -2.38
CA ILE A 157 9.19 -4.30 -0.97
C ILE A 157 8.03 -5.12 -0.40
N LEU A 158 7.25 -5.80 -1.25
CA LEU A 158 6.08 -6.59 -0.88
C LEU A 158 6.39 -7.64 0.20
N GLY A 159 7.59 -8.23 0.20
CA GLY A 159 7.98 -9.21 1.22
C GLY A 159 7.95 -8.63 2.64
N THR A 160 8.43 -7.40 2.82
CA THR A 160 8.33 -6.69 4.10
C THR A 160 6.88 -6.36 4.42
N ILE A 161 6.11 -5.83 3.46
CA ILE A 161 4.71 -5.43 3.67
C ILE A 161 3.84 -6.63 4.08
N LEU A 162 3.95 -7.74 3.34
CA LEU A 162 3.18 -8.97 3.59
C LEU A 162 3.51 -9.59 4.96
N SER A 163 4.79 -9.54 5.36
CA SER A 163 5.20 -10.00 6.68
C SER A 163 4.55 -9.17 7.81
N LEU A 164 4.34 -7.87 7.57
CA LEU A 164 3.69 -6.97 8.53
C LEU A 164 2.16 -7.13 8.53
N ASP A 165 1.55 -7.45 7.39
CA ASP A 165 0.13 -7.78 7.30
C ASP A 165 -0.18 -9.08 8.06
N ALA A 166 0.63 -10.12 7.84
CA ALA A 166 0.50 -11.40 8.53
C ALA A 166 0.70 -11.29 10.05
N TYR A 167 1.47 -10.31 10.52
CA TYR A 167 1.70 -10.09 11.95
C TYR A 167 0.41 -9.76 12.71
N GLY A 168 -0.53 -9.02 12.10
CA GLY A 168 -1.76 -8.60 12.77
C GLY A 168 -2.65 -9.78 13.21
N PRO A 169 -3.11 -10.63 12.28
CA PRO A 169 -3.91 -11.81 12.64
C PRO A 169 -3.21 -12.79 13.59
N ILE A 170 -1.86 -12.86 13.57
CA ILE A 170 -1.11 -13.68 14.52
C ILE A 170 -1.21 -13.10 15.94
N ALA A 171 -1.07 -11.77 16.08
CA ALA A 171 -1.16 -11.09 17.37
C ALA A 171 -2.59 -11.14 17.95
N ASP A 172 -3.60 -10.93 17.11
CA ASP A 172 -5.02 -11.02 17.48
C ASP A 172 -5.37 -12.43 18.00
N ASN A 173 -5.04 -13.48 17.24
CA ASN A 173 -5.27 -14.86 17.67
C ASN A 173 -4.52 -15.22 18.96
N ALA A 174 -3.30 -14.70 19.15
CA ALA A 174 -2.57 -14.89 20.40
C ALA A 174 -3.29 -14.25 21.60
N GLY A 175 -3.87 -13.06 21.42
CA GLY A 175 -4.70 -12.39 22.42
C GLY A 175 -5.97 -13.17 22.74
N GLY A 176 -6.67 -13.65 21.72
CA GLY A 176 -7.85 -14.51 21.87
C GLY A 176 -7.55 -15.79 22.64
N ILE A 177 -6.45 -16.50 22.31
CA ILE A 177 -6.01 -17.70 23.04
C ILE A 177 -5.69 -17.35 24.50
N ALA A 178 -5.00 -16.25 24.77
CA ALA A 178 -4.67 -15.83 26.14
C ALA A 178 -5.93 -15.57 26.99
N GLU A 179 -6.96 -14.96 26.39
CA GLU A 179 -8.24 -14.71 27.05
C GLU A 179 -9.06 -15.99 27.26
N MET A 180 -9.20 -16.82 26.23
CA MET A 180 -9.95 -18.08 26.31
C MET A 180 -9.31 -19.08 27.29
N THR A 181 -7.98 -19.07 27.43
CA THR A 181 -7.25 -19.92 28.38
C THR A 181 -7.05 -19.28 29.76
N LYS A 182 -7.62 -18.08 30.00
CA LYS A 182 -7.55 -17.36 31.28
C LYS A 182 -6.12 -17.16 31.79
N GLN A 183 -5.20 -16.79 30.90
CA GLN A 183 -3.82 -16.47 31.27
C GLN A 183 -3.75 -15.25 32.21
N GLU A 184 -2.60 -15.05 32.84
CA GLU A 184 -2.36 -13.87 33.68
C GLU A 184 -2.63 -12.56 32.92
N PRO A 185 -3.17 -11.51 33.60
CA PRO A 185 -3.48 -10.23 32.97
C PRO A 185 -2.31 -9.60 32.21
N LYS A 186 -1.07 -9.84 32.66
CA LYS A 186 0.15 -9.37 32.01
C LYS A 186 0.34 -9.95 30.60
N VAL A 187 -0.09 -11.20 30.36
CA VAL A 187 -0.04 -11.81 29.03
C VAL A 187 -0.99 -11.06 28.10
N ARG A 188 -2.20 -10.74 28.58
CA ARG A 188 -3.20 -10.00 27.81
C ARG A 188 -2.73 -8.58 27.50
N GLU A 189 -2.15 -7.88 28.47
CA GLU A 189 -1.60 -6.53 28.26
C GLU A 189 -0.51 -6.53 27.17
N ILE A 190 0.30 -7.59 27.10
CA ILE A 190 1.30 -7.74 26.04
C ILE A 190 0.59 -7.96 24.69
N THR A 191 -0.35 -8.91 24.61
CA THR A 191 -1.03 -9.22 23.33
C THR A 191 -1.86 -8.05 22.81
N ASP A 192 -2.53 -7.29 23.67
CA ASP A 192 -3.31 -6.10 23.28
C ASP A 192 -2.40 -5.03 22.66
N ARG A 193 -1.18 -4.85 23.20
CA ARG A 193 -0.20 -3.95 22.60
C ARG A 193 0.22 -4.45 21.23
N LEU A 194 0.45 -5.75 21.05
CA LEU A 194 0.84 -6.35 19.76
C LEU A 194 -0.29 -6.23 18.74
N ASP A 195 -1.54 -6.50 19.13
CA ASP A 195 -2.73 -6.38 18.27
C ASP A 195 -2.96 -4.93 17.81
N MET A 196 -2.83 -3.95 18.72
CA MET A 196 -2.87 -2.53 18.35
C MET A 196 -1.83 -2.18 17.25
N PHE A 197 -0.62 -2.73 17.33
CA PHE A 197 0.37 -2.57 16.25
C PHE A 197 -0.07 -3.30 14.98
N GLY A 198 -0.62 -4.51 15.10
CA GLY A 198 -1.17 -5.32 14.02
C GLY A 198 -2.26 -4.62 13.19
N ASN A 199 -3.19 -3.94 13.86
CA ASN A 199 -4.25 -3.18 13.19
C ASN A 199 -3.69 -2.05 12.30
N THR A 200 -2.60 -1.43 12.74
CA THR A 200 -1.92 -0.40 11.95
C THR A 200 -1.14 -0.98 10.78
N THR A 201 -0.44 -2.10 10.97
CA THR A 201 0.30 -2.74 9.89
C THR A 201 -0.63 -3.28 8.81
N ALA A 202 -1.78 -3.83 9.19
CA ALA A 202 -2.82 -4.26 8.25
C ALA A 202 -3.36 -3.08 7.43
N ALA A 203 -3.59 -1.93 8.05
CA ALA A 203 -4.01 -0.72 7.32
C ALA A 203 -2.94 -0.24 6.33
N ILE A 204 -1.67 -0.23 6.74
CA ILE A 204 -0.54 0.11 5.85
C ILE A 204 -0.51 -0.86 4.66
N ALA A 205 -0.60 -2.17 4.91
CA ALA A 205 -0.58 -3.18 3.84
C ALA A 205 -1.73 -2.99 2.85
N LYS A 206 -2.94 -2.72 3.34
CA LYS A 206 -4.11 -2.38 2.50
C LYS A 206 -3.86 -1.13 1.65
N ALA A 207 -3.29 -0.08 2.22
CA ALA A 207 -2.99 1.15 1.48
C ALA A 207 -1.96 0.93 0.36
N PHE A 208 -0.92 0.13 0.62
CA PHE A 208 0.05 -0.29 -0.40
C PHE A 208 -0.61 -1.12 -1.52
N ALA A 209 -1.46 -2.08 -1.17
CA ALA A 209 -2.18 -2.91 -2.14
C ALA A 209 -3.05 -2.04 -3.07
N VAL A 210 -3.80 -1.09 -2.51
CA VAL A 210 -4.62 -0.15 -3.30
C VAL A 210 -3.77 0.71 -4.24
N GLY A 211 -2.66 1.27 -3.75
CA GLY A 211 -1.77 2.08 -4.57
C GLY A 211 -1.15 1.30 -5.73
N ALA A 212 -0.82 0.03 -5.51
CA ALA A 212 -0.33 -0.85 -6.56
C ALA A 212 -1.39 -1.16 -7.62
N THR A 213 -2.64 -1.41 -7.21
CA THR A 213 -3.75 -1.64 -8.13
C THR A 213 -3.99 -0.44 -9.03
N ALA A 214 -3.87 0.79 -8.51
CA ALA A 214 -4.03 2.00 -9.32
C ALA A 214 -2.98 2.12 -10.44
N ALA A 215 -1.71 1.85 -10.13
CA ALA A 215 -0.64 1.88 -11.14
C ALA A 215 -0.80 0.74 -12.17
N ALA A 216 -1.14 -0.47 -11.72
CA ALA A 216 -1.41 -1.61 -12.60
C ALA A 216 -2.64 -1.38 -13.49
N ALA A 217 -3.68 -0.73 -12.98
CA ALA A 217 -4.88 -0.40 -13.74
C ALA A 217 -4.56 0.49 -14.95
N LEU A 218 -3.70 1.50 -14.81
CA LEU A 218 -3.31 2.34 -15.95
C LEU A 218 -2.52 1.55 -17.01
N SER A 219 -1.60 0.69 -16.60
CA SER A 219 -0.87 -0.21 -17.52
C SER A 219 -1.83 -1.15 -18.26
N LEU A 220 -2.81 -1.72 -17.56
CA LEU A 220 -3.83 -2.60 -18.15
C LEU A 220 -4.77 -1.85 -19.09
N ILE A 221 -5.18 -0.62 -18.74
CA ILE A 221 -6.00 0.23 -19.62
C ILE A 221 -5.23 0.54 -20.90
N THR A 222 -3.94 0.84 -20.81
CA THR A 222 -3.11 1.10 -21.99
C THR A 222 -3.00 -0.14 -22.87
N ALA A 223 -2.66 -1.29 -22.28
CA ALA A 223 -2.56 -2.56 -23.01
C ALA A 223 -3.89 -2.97 -23.64
N TYR A 224 -5.00 -2.74 -22.93
CA TYR A 224 -6.35 -2.94 -23.47
C TYR A 224 -6.62 -2.02 -24.65
N ALA A 225 -6.31 -0.73 -24.55
CA ALA A 225 -6.53 0.23 -25.61
C ALA A 225 -5.73 -0.09 -26.88
N GLU A 226 -4.47 -0.51 -26.73
CA GLU A 226 -3.64 -1.01 -27.83
C GLU A 226 -4.27 -2.24 -28.47
N LYS A 227 -4.67 -3.24 -27.66
CA LYS A 227 -5.16 -4.50 -28.21
C LYS A 227 -6.57 -4.43 -28.79
N ALA A 228 -7.40 -3.53 -28.27
CA ALA A 228 -8.72 -3.23 -28.80
C ALA A 228 -8.66 -2.31 -30.04
N GLY A 229 -7.48 -1.88 -30.50
CA GLY A 229 -7.33 -1.01 -31.66
C GLY A 229 -7.81 0.42 -31.42
N ILE A 230 -8.01 0.83 -30.16
CA ILE A 230 -8.49 2.16 -29.80
C ILE A 230 -7.46 3.23 -30.25
N GLY A 231 -6.17 2.90 -30.30
CA GLY A 231 -5.13 3.77 -30.86
C GLY A 231 -5.21 4.02 -32.38
N GLU A 232 -5.83 3.12 -33.16
CA GLU A 232 -6.03 3.26 -34.61
C GLU A 232 -7.43 3.81 -34.96
N LEU A 233 -8.42 3.66 -34.06
CA LEU A 233 -9.83 4.04 -34.24
C LEU A 233 -10.23 5.36 -33.54
N GLY A 234 -9.42 5.89 -32.62
CA GLY A 234 -9.66 7.17 -31.94
C GLY A 234 -9.18 7.14 -30.49
N SER A 235 -8.37 8.14 -30.11
CA SER A 235 -7.88 8.32 -28.73
C SER A 235 -8.99 8.13 -27.70
N LEU A 236 -8.66 7.55 -26.54
CA LEU A 236 -9.55 7.39 -25.38
C LEU A 236 -9.90 8.78 -24.82
N ASP A 237 -10.87 9.43 -25.45
CA ASP A 237 -11.22 10.83 -25.23
C ASP A 237 -12.41 10.93 -24.30
N ILE A 238 -12.19 11.54 -23.14
CA ILE A 238 -13.20 11.75 -22.09
C ILE A 238 -14.39 12.61 -22.56
N ARG A 239 -14.26 13.31 -23.69
CA ARG A 239 -15.34 14.11 -24.30
C ARG A 239 -16.35 13.25 -25.06
N GLN A 240 -16.03 11.99 -25.37
CA GLN A 240 -16.97 11.09 -26.04
C GLN A 240 -18.01 10.59 -25.03
N SER A 241 -19.28 10.57 -25.45
CA SER A 241 -20.41 10.24 -24.57
C SER A 241 -20.37 8.80 -24.04
N ASN A 242 -19.90 7.85 -24.85
CA ASN A 242 -19.69 6.45 -24.46
C ASN A 242 -18.60 6.32 -23.37
N VAL A 243 -17.47 7.03 -23.51
CA VAL A 243 -16.38 7.02 -22.52
C VAL A 243 -16.85 7.65 -21.21
N LEU A 244 -17.51 8.81 -21.29
CA LEU A 244 -18.03 9.49 -20.11
C LEU A 244 -19.09 8.66 -19.37
N ALA A 245 -20.03 8.04 -20.09
CA ALA A 245 -21.02 7.14 -19.51
C ALA A 245 -20.33 5.93 -18.82
N GLY A 246 -19.31 5.35 -19.46
CA GLY A 246 -18.50 4.29 -18.87
C GLY A 246 -17.80 4.70 -17.58
N ILE A 247 -17.20 5.89 -17.53
CA ILE A 247 -16.56 6.45 -16.33
C ILE A 247 -17.59 6.63 -15.20
N LEU A 248 -18.76 7.20 -15.49
CA LEU A 248 -19.82 7.42 -14.50
C LEU A 248 -20.30 6.10 -13.89
N ILE A 249 -20.64 5.12 -14.73
CA ILE A 249 -21.07 3.78 -14.27
C ILE A 249 -19.94 3.07 -13.50
N GLY A 250 -18.71 3.14 -14.02
CA GLY A 250 -17.55 2.54 -13.36
C GLY A 250 -17.25 3.15 -11.99
N SER A 251 -17.44 4.47 -11.83
CA SER A 251 -17.15 5.18 -10.58
C SER A 251 -18.07 4.82 -9.42
N VAL A 252 -19.34 4.45 -9.70
CA VAL A 252 -20.31 4.05 -8.68
C VAL A 252 -20.26 2.55 -8.35
N PHE A 253 -19.59 1.75 -9.20
CA PHE A 253 -19.51 0.30 -9.04
C PHE A 253 -18.87 -0.14 -7.70
N PRO A 254 -17.79 0.49 -7.19
CA PRO A 254 -17.25 0.17 -5.87
C PRO A 254 -18.24 0.42 -4.72
N ALA A 255 -19.07 1.46 -4.81
CA ALA A 255 -20.10 1.76 -3.81
C ALA A 255 -21.22 0.70 -3.84
N LEU A 256 -21.64 0.27 -5.02
CA LEU A 256 -22.60 -0.83 -5.19
C LEU A 256 -22.06 -2.12 -4.58
N LEU A 257 -20.80 -2.47 -4.90
CA LEU A 257 -20.17 -3.67 -4.35
C LEU A 257 -20.04 -3.60 -2.82
N SER A 258 -19.66 -2.43 -2.29
CA SER A 258 -19.59 -2.19 -0.84
C SER A 258 -20.96 -2.34 -0.16
N SER A 259 -22.04 -1.90 -0.80
CA SER A 259 -23.39 -2.11 -0.27
C SER A 259 -23.77 -3.58 -0.22
N ILE A 260 -23.40 -4.37 -1.24
CA ILE A 260 -23.70 -5.81 -1.28
C ILE A 260 -22.94 -6.54 -0.17
N THR A 261 -21.65 -6.26 -0.01
CA THR A 261 -20.83 -6.91 1.03
C THR A 261 -21.25 -6.52 2.45
N LEU A 262 -21.58 -5.24 2.70
CA LEU A 262 -22.07 -4.80 4.00
C LEU A 262 -23.41 -5.44 4.38
N LYS A 263 -24.33 -5.59 3.43
CA LYS A 263 -25.61 -6.29 3.67
C LYS A 263 -25.38 -7.76 4.02
N ALA A 264 -24.52 -8.46 3.28
CA ALA A 264 -24.22 -9.87 3.55
C ALA A 264 -23.62 -10.09 4.95
N VAL A 265 -22.71 -9.21 5.39
CA VAL A 265 -22.15 -9.25 6.75
C VAL A 265 -23.24 -8.94 7.79
N GLY A 266 -24.08 -7.93 7.54
CA GLY A 266 -25.17 -7.55 8.45
C GLY A 266 -26.21 -8.65 8.63
N GLU A 267 -26.59 -9.34 7.54
CA GLU A 267 -27.48 -10.50 7.57
C GLU A 267 -26.88 -11.64 8.40
N THR A 268 -25.58 -11.91 8.23
CA THR A 268 -24.88 -12.98 8.96
C THR A 268 -24.73 -12.64 10.45
N ALA A 269 -24.48 -11.38 10.80
CA ALA A 269 -24.29 -10.94 12.19
C ALA A 269 -25.59 -10.92 13.01
N GLN A 270 -26.76 -10.98 12.35
CA GLN A 270 -28.06 -11.07 13.01
C GLN A 270 -28.48 -12.52 13.34
N LEU A 271 -27.78 -13.51 12.79
CA LEU A 271 -27.97 -14.94 13.10
C LEU A 271 -27.29 -15.31 14.43
#